data_AF-A0A935VKS4-F1
#
_entry.id   AF-A0A935VKS4-F1
#
_cell.length_a   1.000
_cell.length_b   1.000
_cell.length_c   1.000
_cell.angle_alpha   90.00
_cell.angle_beta   90.00
_cell.angle_gamma   90.00
#
_symmetry.space_group_name_H-M   'P 1'
#
loop_
_entity.id
_entity.type
_entity.pdbx_description
1 polymer ?
#
loop_
_entity_poly.entity_id
_entity_poly.type
_entity_poly.pdbx_seq_one_letter_code
_entity_poly.pdbx_strand_id
1 'polypeptide(L)'
;MLISFALWLATIFIPPLAIVTIPLSFVIGWYFIGFSIMDYNCERYKFSMSKSVQFIKQYKGYAIGIGCVYSIFISLPTIAGDAIGIMFGPTLAVIGATMSFLKINATPSQPS
;
A
#
# COMPACT_ATOMS: atom_id res chain seq x y z
N MET A 1 -0.91 10.55 6.10
CA MET A 1 -0.36 11.85 5.67
C MET A 1 0.18 12.70 6.82
N LEU A 2 -0.58 12.99 7.88
CA LEU A 2 -0.06 13.75 9.04
C LEU A 2 1.19 13.13 9.69
N ILE A 3 1.22 11.80 9.82
CA ILE A 3 2.36 11.06 10.40
C ILE A 3 3.61 11.20 9.54
N SER A 4 3.49 11.05 8.21
CA SER A 4 4.60 11.22 7.26
C SER A 4 5.13 12.66 7.27
N PHE A 5 4.24 13.65 7.40
CA PHE A 5 4.61 15.06 7.50
C PHE A 5 5.37 15.35 8.82
N ALA A 6 4.92 14.79 9.94
CA ALA A 6 5.60 14.92 11.22
C ALA A 6 7.00 14.27 11.20
N LEU A 7 7.16 13.10 10.58
CA LEU A 7 8.46 12.44 10.38
C LEU A 7 9.42 13.29 9.54
N TRP A 8 8.91 13.93 8.49
CA TRP A 8 9.69 14.84 7.66
C TRP A 8 10.15 16.07 8.45
N LEU A 9 9.26 16.68 9.23
CA LEU A 9 9.58 17.84 10.07
C LEU A 9 10.64 17.51 11.14
N ALA A 10 10.53 16.35 11.79
CA ALA A 10 11.51 15.90 12.80
C ALA A 10 12.93 15.73 12.22
N THR A 11 13.03 15.34 10.96
CA THR A 11 14.31 15.13 10.27
C THR A 11 15.06 16.44 10.01
N ILE A 12 14.35 17.56 9.85
CA ILE A 12 14.94 18.90 9.67
C ILE A 12 15.70 19.34 10.92
N PHE A 13 15.21 18.98 12.12
CA PHE A 13 15.85 19.35 13.39
C PHE A 13 16.97 18.38 13.81
N ILE A 14 16.91 17.12 13.36
CA ILE A 14 17.90 16.07 13.70
C ILE A 14 18.29 15.32 12.43
N PRO A 15 19.28 15.80 11.66
CA PRO A 15 19.67 15.23 10.37
C PRO A 15 20.04 13.73 10.41
N PRO A 16 20.72 13.19 11.45
CA PRO A 16 21.01 11.75 11.53
C PRO A 16 19.75 10.87 11.57
N LEU A 17 18.63 11.41 12.03
CA LEU A 17 17.37 10.68 12.12
C LEU A 17 16.79 10.35 10.73
N ALA A 18 17.24 11.04 9.68
CA ALA A 18 16.87 10.81 8.28
C ALA A 18 17.01 9.34 7.86
N ILE A 19 18.04 8.65 8.35
CA ILE A 19 18.32 7.25 8.02
C ILE A 19 17.16 6.34 8.41
N VAL A 20 16.41 6.69 9.46
CA VAL A 20 15.28 5.91 9.97
C VAL A 20 13.95 6.47 9.46
N THR A 21 13.79 7.79 9.41
CA THR A 21 12.51 8.43 9.04
C THR A 21 12.18 8.26 7.56
N ILE A 22 13.18 8.22 6.68
CA ILE A 22 13.00 8.02 5.23
C ILE A 22 12.41 6.64 4.93
N PRO A 23 13.05 5.50 5.29
CA PRO A 23 12.49 4.18 4.99
C PRO A 23 11.13 3.96 5.66
N LEU A 24 10.94 4.49 6.88
CA LEU A 24 9.66 4.41 7.58
C LEU A 24 8.56 5.16 6.81
N SER A 25 8.87 6.35 6.28
CA SER A 25 7.93 7.13 5.48
C SER A 25 7.53 6.41 4.19
N PHE A 26 8.47 5.71 3.54
CA PHE A 26 8.17 4.86 2.39
C PHE A 26 7.22 3.72 2.74
N VAL A 27 7.50 2.97 3.82
CA VAL A 27 6.63 1.87 4.26
C VAL A 27 5.22 2.36 4.60
N ILE A 28 5.11 3.51 5.28
CA ILE A 28 3.82 4.13 5.57
C ILE A 28 3.11 4.52 4.28
N GLY A 29 3.82 5.11 3.31
CA GLY A 29 3.30 5.44 1.99
C GLY A 29 2.77 4.22 1.25
N TRP A 30 3.57 3.15 1.17
CA TRP A 30 3.20 1.88 0.54
C TRP A 30 1.98 1.26 1.21
N TYR A 31 1.92 1.26 2.55
CA TYR A 31 0.74 0.80 3.27
C TYR A 31 -0.53 1.55 2.85
N PHE A 32 -0.49 2.88 2.80
CA PHE A 32 -1.67 3.67 2.44
C PHE A 32 -2.09 3.50 0.97
N ILE A 33 -1.12 3.42 0.05
CA ILE A 33 -1.40 3.15 -1.36
C ILE A 33 -2.05 1.77 -1.52
N GLY A 34 -1.45 0.73 -0.95
CA GLY A 34 -2.00 -0.62 -1.04
C GLY A 34 -3.33 -0.77 -0.31
N PHE A 35 -3.54 -0.04 0.80
CA PHE A 35 -4.82 0.05 1.48
C PHE A 35 -5.91 0.54 0.52
N SER A 36 -5.69 1.65 -0.19
CA SER A 36 -6.65 2.16 -1.16
C SER A 36 -6.96 1.16 -2.28
N ILE A 37 -5.95 0.43 -2.77
CA ILE A 37 -6.14 -0.55 -3.85
C ILE A 37 -6.90 -1.79 -3.36
N MET A 38 -6.65 -2.23 -2.11
CA MET A 38 -7.38 -3.34 -1.50
C MET A 38 -8.81 -2.98 -1.12
N ASP A 39 -9.08 -1.71 -0.79
CA ASP A 39 -10.42 -1.25 -0.41
C ASP A 39 -11.44 -1.44 -1.54
N TYR A 40 -11.03 -1.31 -2.82
CA TYR A 40 -11.88 -1.62 -3.97
C TYR A 40 -12.45 -3.05 -3.94
N ASN A 41 -11.65 -4.02 -3.52
CA ASN A 41 -12.12 -5.41 -3.38
C ASN A 41 -13.09 -5.52 -2.19
N CYS A 42 -12.79 -4.87 -1.07
CA CYS A 42 -13.67 -4.89 0.09
C CYS A 42 -15.04 -4.26 -0.22
N GLU A 43 -15.05 -3.13 -0.93
CA GLU A 43 -16.27 -2.46 -1.40
C GLU A 43 -17.04 -3.35 -2.38
N ARG A 44 -16.35 -4.00 -3.33
CA ARG A 44 -16.96 -4.92 -4.29
C ARG A 44 -17.69 -6.09 -3.62
N TYR A 45 -17.20 -6.56 -2.48
CA TYR A 45 -17.82 -7.61 -1.68
C TYR A 45 -18.77 -7.06 -0.59
N LYS A 46 -19.12 -5.77 -0.65
CA LYS A 46 -20.04 -5.07 0.25
C LYS A 46 -19.61 -5.11 1.73
N PHE A 47 -18.31 -5.08 2.00
CA PHE A 47 -17.83 -4.95 3.38
C PHE A 47 -18.23 -3.57 3.93
N SER A 48 -18.70 -3.53 5.18
CA SER A 48 -18.85 -2.25 5.89
C SER A 48 -17.47 -1.61 6.07
N MET A 49 -17.40 -0.27 6.08
CA MET A 49 -16.14 0.47 6.26
C MET A 49 -15.28 -0.03 7.43
N SER A 50 -15.89 -0.25 8.60
CA SER A 50 -15.18 -0.78 9.77
C SER A 50 -14.58 -2.17 9.54
N LYS A 51 -15.30 -3.04 8.82
CA LYS A 51 -14.82 -4.39 8.45
C LYS A 51 -13.70 -4.32 7.41
N SER A 52 -13.78 -3.46 6.40
CA SER A 52 -12.70 -3.26 5.42
C SER A 52 -11.40 -2.84 6.12
N VAL A 53 -11.50 -1.83 7.01
CA VAL A 53 -10.33 -1.34 7.77
C VAL A 53 -9.74 -2.45 8.66
N GLN A 54 -10.58 -3.22 9.37
CA GLN A 54 -10.10 -4.33 10.20
C GLN A 54 -9.44 -5.43 9.37
N PHE A 55 -10.05 -5.80 8.24
CA PHE A 55 -9.49 -6.78 7.31
C PHE A 55 -8.11 -6.37 6.80
N ILE A 56 -7.97 -5.15 6.28
CA ILE A 56 -6.68 -4.68 5.76
C ILE A 56 -5.65 -4.52 6.89
N LYS A 57 -6.09 -4.11 8.10
CA LYS A 57 -5.23 -4.07 9.29
C LYS A 57 -4.79 -5.45 9.79
N GLN A 58 -5.54 -6.51 9.52
CA GLN A 58 -5.13 -7.87 9.82
C GLN A 58 -4.08 -8.36 8.80
N TYR A 59 -4.20 -7.90 7.55
CA TYR A 59 -3.37 -8.31 6.42
C TYR A 59 -2.45 -7.18 5.91
N LYS A 60 -1.86 -6.38 6.82
CA LYS A 60 -1.02 -5.21 6.49
C LYS A 60 0.16 -5.54 5.57
N GLY A 61 0.70 -6.75 5.66
CA GLY A 61 1.79 -7.21 4.81
C GLY A 61 1.42 -7.22 3.32
N TYR A 62 0.19 -7.64 2.99
CA TYR A 62 -0.31 -7.60 1.62
C TYR A 62 -0.47 -6.16 1.14
N ALA A 63 -1.04 -5.28 1.97
CA ALA A 63 -1.18 -3.86 1.64
C ALA A 63 0.19 -3.20 1.36
N ILE A 64 1.18 -3.41 2.23
CA ILE A 64 2.54 -2.88 2.03
C ILE A 64 3.18 -3.46 0.76
N GLY A 65 3.03 -4.76 0.50
CA GLY A 65 3.58 -5.41 -0.69
C GLY A 65 2.99 -4.87 -1.99
N ILE A 66 1.66 -4.75 -2.07
CA ILE A 66 0.96 -4.19 -3.23
C ILE A 66 1.38 -2.74 -3.47
N GLY A 67 1.40 -1.92 -2.41
CA GLY A 67 1.82 -0.53 -2.50
C GLY A 67 3.30 -0.34 -2.85
N CYS A 68 4.17 -1.26 -2.40
CA CYS A 68 5.58 -1.29 -2.76
C CYS A 68 5.76 -1.55 -4.26
N VAL A 69 5.14 -2.61 -4.79
CA VAL A 69 5.18 -2.92 -6.23
C VAL A 69 4.66 -1.74 -7.04
N TYR A 70 3.50 -1.18 -6.68
CA TYR A 70 2.95 0.00 -7.33
C TYR A 70 3.94 1.18 -7.33
N SER A 71 4.56 1.45 -6.18
CA SER A 71 5.48 2.59 -6.04
C SER A 71 6.77 2.39 -6.83
N ILE A 72 7.27 1.16 -6.95
CA ILE A 72 8.43 0.86 -7.79
C ILE A 72 8.12 1.16 -9.26
N PHE A 73 6.94 0.77 -9.74
CA PHE A 73 6.52 1.03 -11.12
C PHE A 73 6.37 2.52 -11.42
N ILE A 74 5.85 3.32 -10.47
CA ILE A 74 5.75 4.78 -10.62
C ILE A 74 7.09 5.49 -10.40
N SER A 75 8.00 4.91 -9.63
CA SER A 75 9.32 5.51 -9.37
C SER A 75 10.31 5.36 -10.53
N LEU A 76 9.92 4.74 -11.65
CA LEU A 76 10.79 4.57 -12.81
C LEU A 76 11.02 5.89 -13.57
N PRO A 77 12.19 6.07 -14.23
CA PRO A 77 12.54 7.32 -14.90
C PRO A 77 11.59 7.68 -16.05
N THR A 78 11.22 8.96 -16.11
CA THR A 78 10.19 9.55 -16.96
C THR A 78 10.38 9.42 -18.47
N ILE A 79 11.59 9.12 -18.95
CA ILE A 79 11.90 9.10 -20.41
C ILE A 79 11.33 7.85 -21.12
N ALA A 80 11.11 6.75 -20.39
CA ALA A 80 10.48 5.52 -20.91
C ALA A 80 9.58 4.81 -19.87
N GLY A 81 9.79 5.09 -18.59
CA GLY A 81 9.11 4.43 -17.48
C GLY A 81 7.72 4.96 -17.19
N ASP A 82 7.38 6.21 -17.55
CA ASP A 82 6.09 6.81 -17.16
C ASP A 82 4.90 6.18 -17.92
N ALA A 83 5.04 5.96 -19.23
CA ALA A 83 3.99 5.31 -20.02
C ALA A 83 3.73 3.87 -19.55
N ILE A 84 4.79 3.11 -19.26
CA ILE A 84 4.68 1.71 -18.83
C ILE A 84 4.25 1.65 -17.35
N GLY A 85 4.85 2.46 -16.49
CA GLY A 85 4.58 2.52 -15.05
C GLY A 85 3.15 2.97 -14.75
N ILE A 86 2.65 4.00 -15.44
CA ILE A 86 1.30 4.51 -15.24
C ILE A 86 0.25 3.55 -15.84
N MET A 87 0.54 2.86 -16.95
CA MET A 87 -0.42 1.92 -17.54
C MET A 87 -0.44 0.55 -16.84
N PHE A 88 0.74 -0.01 -16.54
CA PHE A 88 0.85 -1.34 -15.95
C PHE A 88 0.85 -1.33 -14.43
N GLY A 89 1.37 -0.28 -13.77
CA GLY A 89 1.46 -0.19 -12.31
C GLY A 89 0.10 -0.36 -11.62
N PRO A 90 -0.93 0.44 -11.95
CA PRO A 90 -2.26 0.28 -11.39
C PRO A 90 -2.86 -1.11 -11.70
N THR A 91 -2.71 -1.58 -12.93
CA THR A 91 -3.27 -2.86 -13.39
C THR A 91 -2.69 -4.04 -12.60
N LEU A 92 -1.37 -4.11 -12.46
CA LEU A 92 -0.68 -5.15 -11.69
C LEU A 92 -1.01 -5.07 -10.21
N ALA A 93 -1.11 -3.87 -9.65
CA ALA A 93 -1.47 -3.67 -8.26
C ALA A 93 -2.90 -4.16 -7.96
N VAL A 94 -3.87 -3.89 -8.86
CA VAL A 94 -5.25 -4.37 -8.75
C VAL A 94 -5.32 -5.89 -8.89
N ILE A 95 -4.59 -6.48 -9.84
CA ILE A 95 -4.50 -7.94 -9.99
C ILE A 95 -3.94 -8.59 -8.73
N GLY A 96 -2.84 -8.03 -8.19
CA GLY A 96 -2.23 -8.50 -6.95
C GLY A 96 -3.15 -8.38 -5.74
N ALA A 97 -3.88 -7.27 -5.62
CA ALA A 97 -4.88 -7.05 -4.58
C ALA A 97 -6.02 -8.09 -4.67
N THR A 98 -6.52 -8.33 -5.87
CA THR A 98 -7.59 -9.30 -6.11
C THR A 98 -7.13 -10.73 -5.79
N MET A 99 -5.94 -11.14 -6.25
CA MET A 99 -5.39 -12.46 -5.93
C MET A 99 -5.15 -12.64 -4.43
N SER A 100 -4.63 -11.61 -3.76
CA SER A 100 -4.42 -11.62 -2.30
C SER A 100 -5.75 -11.78 -1.57
N PHE A 101 -6.76 -11.02 -1.98
CA PHE A 101 -8.11 -11.11 -1.42
C PHE A 101 -8.73 -12.50 -1.61
N LEU A 102 -8.65 -13.07 -2.81
CA LEU A 102 -9.15 -14.42 -3.08
C LEU A 102 -8.43 -15.48 -2.27
N LYS A 103 -7.10 -15.40 -2.15
CA LYS A 103 -6.31 -16.32 -1.34
C LYS A 103 -6.70 -16.26 0.15
N ILE A 104 -6.92 -15.06 0.68
CA ILE A 104 -7.35 -14.87 2.06
C ILE A 104 -8.74 -15.49 2.30
N ASN A 105 -9.67 -15.30 1.37
CA ASN A 105 -11.03 -15.86 1.48
C ASN A 105 -11.12 -17.36 1.18
N ALA A 106 -10.21 -17.91 0.36
CA ALA A 106 -10.14 -19.33 0.05
C ALA A 106 -9.47 -20.15 1.17
N THR A 107 -8.76 -19.50 2.10
CA THR A 107 -8.12 -20.17 3.23
C THR A 107 -9.14 -20.36 4.36
N PRO A 108 -9.49 -21.60 4.77
CA PRO A 108 -10.57 -21.87 5.73
C PRO A 108 -10.27 -21.48 7.19
N SER A 109 -9.20 -20.72 7.45
CA SER A 109 -8.77 -20.29 8.79
C SER A 109 -9.12 -18.82 9.07
N GLN A 110 -10.33 -18.37 8.72
CA GLN A 110 -10.83 -17.06 9.13
C GLN A 110 -11.29 -17.12 10.60
N PRO A 111 -10.70 -16.36 11.54
CA PRO A 111 -11.36 -16.14 12.82
C PRO A 111 -12.59 -15.26 12.56
N SER A 112 -13.73 -15.80 12.96
CA SER A 112 -15.07 -15.18 12.92
C SER A 112 -15.15 -13.82 13.59
#